data_AF-A0A9Q8L540-F1
#
_entry.id   AF-A0A9Q8L540-F1
#
_cell.length_a   1.000
_cell.length_b   1.000
_cell.length_c   1.000
_cell.angle_alpha   90.00
_cell.angle_beta   90.00
_cell.angle_gamma   90.00
#
_symmetry.space_group_name_H-M   'P 1'
#
loop_
_entity.id
_entity.type
_entity.pdbx_description
1 polymer ?
#
loop_
_entity_poly.entity_id
_entity_poly.type
_entity_poly.pdbx_seq_one_letter_code
_entity_poly.pdbx_strand_id
1 'polypeptide(L)'
;MAFLQYLFFWNFKEPESNKWRPEPGGNPTKYIDNLPNILKRTDLEATVVDVAPFVAGAGSLAHVSQIHDFGFTAPASVLRNVKTMTAMHRTTLYLTPLILVCQAVGFQYRDFIPRFAHERELRRHEEEVRKHVDAGMYLGGGIYALRMGFKVGARYWAPIDVVMGGALADLLQREYIKAHGF
;
A
#
# COMPACT_ATOMS: atom_id res chain seq x y z
N MET A 1 19.94 -3.99 -21.47
CA MET A 1 19.05 -2.88 -21.05
C MET A 1 17.59 -3.09 -21.47
N ALA A 2 17.27 -3.68 -22.63
CA ALA A 2 15.88 -3.90 -23.06
C ALA A 2 15.11 -5.02 -22.30
N PHE A 3 15.78 -6.05 -21.80
CA PHE A 3 15.11 -7.18 -21.12
C PHE A 3 14.49 -6.78 -19.75
N LEU A 4 15.13 -5.86 -19.02
CA LEU A 4 14.57 -5.30 -17.78
C LEU A 4 13.36 -4.39 -18.02
N GLN A 5 13.20 -3.84 -19.24
CA GLN A 5 12.06 -3.00 -19.60
C GLN A 5 10.77 -3.82 -19.71
N TYR A 6 10.86 -5.10 -20.08
CA TYR A 6 9.72 -6.03 -20.14
C TYR A 6 9.35 -6.61 -18.78
N LEU A 7 10.33 -6.78 -17.89
CA LEU A 7 10.13 -7.42 -16.59
C LEU A 7 9.24 -6.61 -15.63
N PHE A 8 9.19 -5.29 -15.81
CA PHE A 8 8.41 -4.40 -14.95
C PHE A 8 7.12 -3.87 -15.58
N PHE A 9 6.80 -4.14 -16.87
CA PHE A 9 5.62 -3.66 -17.62
C PHE A 9 5.28 -2.14 -17.50
N TRP A 10 6.06 -1.38 -16.74
CA TRP A 10 5.74 -0.05 -16.20
C TRP A 10 5.87 1.06 -17.24
N ASN A 11 6.68 0.81 -18.27
CA ASN A 11 6.95 1.78 -19.34
C ASN A 11 5.78 1.91 -20.35
N PHE A 12 4.82 0.97 -20.35
CA PHE A 12 3.61 1.03 -21.20
C PHE A 12 2.38 1.49 -20.42
N LYS A 13 2.61 2.08 -19.26
CA LYS A 13 1.54 2.45 -18.36
C LYS A 13 0.89 3.74 -18.81
N GLU A 14 -0.39 3.68 -19.13
CA GLU A 14 -1.19 4.86 -19.40
C GLU A 14 -1.68 5.46 -18.08
N PRO A 15 -1.99 6.77 -18.04
CA PRO A 15 -2.59 7.40 -16.85
C PRO A 15 -3.85 6.67 -16.35
N GLU A 16 -4.59 6.02 -17.26
CA GLU A 16 -5.78 5.23 -16.93
C GLU A 16 -5.47 3.92 -16.20
N SER A 17 -4.30 3.32 -16.46
CA SER A 17 -3.83 2.10 -15.82
C SER A 17 -3.57 2.27 -14.32
N ASN A 18 -3.64 3.51 -13.81
CA ASN A 18 -3.43 3.89 -12.43
C ASN A 18 -4.67 4.41 -11.71
N LYS A 19 -5.81 4.48 -12.40
CA LYS A 19 -7.03 5.04 -11.84
C LYS A 19 -7.45 4.19 -10.63
N TRP A 20 -7.18 4.70 -9.43
CA TRP A 20 -7.82 4.29 -8.20
C TRP A 20 -9.22 4.90 -8.20
N ARG A 21 -10.24 4.16 -7.75
CA ARG A 21 -11.53 4.74 -7.39
C ARG A 21 -11.71 4.75 -5.85
N PRO A 22 -11.78 5.93 -5.21
CA PRO A 22 -11.83 7.24 -5.88
C PRO A 22 -10.51 7.82 -6.37
N GLU A 23 -10.62 8.72 -7.33
CA GLU A 23 -9.52 9.63 -7.64
C GLU A 23 -9.14 10.45 -6.39
N PRO A 24 -7.85 10.61 -6.08
CA PRO A 24 -7.38 11.46 -5.00
C PRO A 24 -7.83 12.89 -5.31
N GLY A 25 -8.56 13.49 -4.38
CA GLY A 25 -9.31 14.73 -4.60
C GLY A 25 -10.81 14.56 -4.88
N GLY A 26 -11.31 13.33 -5.10
CA GLY A 26 -12.75 12.98 -5.07
C GLY A 26 -13.37 13.05 -3.66
N ASN A 27 -12.49 13.08 -2.66
CA ASN A 27 -12.61 13.63 -1.32
C ASN A 27 -13.83 13.21 -0.44
N PRO A 28 -13.66 12.26 0.51
CA PRO A 28 -14.58 12.12 1.65
C PRO A 28 -14.51 13.33 2.61
N THR A 29 -13.41 14.11 2.62
CA THR A 29 -13.30 15.34 3.42
C THR A 29 -13.90 16.57 2.76
N LYS A 30 -14.61 16.44 1.63
CA LYS A 30 -15.37 17.53 1.00
C LYS A 30 -16.37 18.16 1.98
N TYR A 31 -16.79 17.40 2.99
CA TYR A 31 -17.71 17.81 4.05
C TYR A 31 -17.03 18.43 5.29
N ILE A 32 -15.69 18.51 5.32
CA ILE A 32 -14.95 19.14 6.43
C ILE A 32 -14.47 20.52 5.94
N ASP A 33 -15.38 21.48 5.97
CA ASP A 33 -15.14 22.82 5.41
C ASP A 33 -13.95 23.56 6.03
N ASN A 34 -13.60 23.23 7.27
CA ASN A 34 -12.57 23.91 8.06
C ASN A 34 -11.12 23.43 7.81
N LEU A 35 -10.88 22.40 6.99
CA LEU A 35 -9.51 21.94 6.71
C LEU A 35 -8.82 22.81 5.64
N PRO A 36 -7.51 23.11 5.80
CA PRO A 36 -6.70 23.69 4.74
C PRO A 36 -6.80 22.91 3.44
N ASN A 37 -6.83 23.60 2.29
CA ASN A 37 -6.95 22.99 0.96
C ASN A 37 -5.89 21.92 0.67
N ILE A 38 -4.72 22.05 1.27
CA ILE A 38 -3.62 21.09 1.16
C ILE A 38 -3.99 19.75 1.80
N LEU A 39 -4.64 19.77 2.97
CA LEU A 39 -5.10 18.57 3.67
C LEU A 39 -6.36 17.97 3.02
N LYS A 40 -7.21 18.80 2.40
CA LYS A 40 -8.37 18.33 1.62
C LYS A 40 -7.96 17.50 0.39
N ARG A 41 -6.72 17.60 -0.07
CA ARG A 41 -6.18 16.81 -1.19
C ARG A 41 -5.56 15.49 -0.77
N THR A 42 -5.29 15.32 0.54
CA THR A 42 -4.71 14.07 1.05
C THR A 42 -5.79 13.01 1.24
N ASP A 43 -5.44 11.78 0.92
CA ASP A 43 -6.32 10.62 0.93
C ASP A 43 -5.60 9.44 1.59
N LEU A 44 -6.03 9.09 2.80
CA LEU A 44 -5.34 8.11 3.64
C LEU A 44 -5.50 6.70 3.08
N GLU A 45 -6.71 6.34 2.68
CA GLU A 45 -7.05 5.05 2.11
C GLU A 45 -6.25 4.82 0.81
N ALA A 46 -6.20 5.84 -0.06
CA ALA A 46 -5.37 5.79 -1.25
C ALA A 46 -3.88 5.68 -0.92
N THR A 47 -3.38 6.43 0.07
CA THR A 47 -1.97 6.39 0.47
C THR A 47 -1.55 5.00 0.92
N VAL A 48 -2.37 4.35 1.74
CA VAL A 48 -2.09 3.01 2.27
C VAL A 48 -1.85 2.01 1.14
N VAL A 49 -2.71 2.04 0.12
CA VAL A 49 -2.58 1.06 -0.94
C VAL A 49 -1.58 1.48 -2.02
N ASP A 50 -1.36 2.77 -2.23
CA ASP A 50 -0.30 3.27 -3.12
C ASP A 50 1.10 2.92 -2.57
N VAL A 51 1.28 2.90 -1.24
CA VAL A 51 2.54 2.53 -0.56
C VAL A 51 2.77 1.01 -0.56
N ALA A 52 1.71 0.21 -0.51
CA ALA A 52 1.81 -1.23 -0.24
C ALA A 52 2.64 -2.05 -1.24
N PRO A 53 2.58 -1.83 -2.57
CA PRO A 53 3.43 -2.55 -3.52
C PRO A 53 4.93 -2.38 -3.23
N PHE A 54 5.34 -1.19 -2.78
CA PHE A 54 6.73 -0.93 -2.42
C PHE A 54 7.12 -1.59 -1.10
N VAL A 55 6.23 -1.56 -0.10
CA VAL A 55 6.47 -2.23 1.19
C VAL A 55 6.59 -3.73 0.99
N ALA A 56 5.69 -4.33 0.21
CA ALA A 56 5.74 -5.74 -0.16
C ALA A 56 7.00 -6.06 -1.00
N GLY A 57 7.34 -5.21 -1.97
CA GLY A 57 8.55 -5.37 -2.80
C GLY A 57 9.86 -5.27 -2.01
N ALA A 58 9.97 -4.30 -1.10
CA ALA A 58 11.14 -4.17 -0.24
C ALA A 58 11.26 -5.37 0.73
N GLY A 59 10.12 -5.85 1.25
CA GLY A 59 10.07 -7.05 2.06
C GLY A 59 10.50 -8.30 1.30
N SER A 60 9.98 -8.50 0.08
CA SER A 60 10.30 -9.66 -0.74
C SER A 60 11.77 -9.65 -1.17
N LEU A 61 12.32 -8.52 -1.60
CA LEU A 61 13.74 -8.39 -1.95
C LEU A 61 14.65 -8.67 -0.75
N ALA A 62 14.31 -8.14 0.43
CA ALA A 62 15.05 -8.40 1.65
C ALA A 62 15.00 -9.89 2.04
N HIS A 63 13.84 -10.54 1.86
CA HIS A 63 13.69 -11.96 2.14
C HIS A 63 14.47 -12.83 1.15
N VAL A 64 14.41 -12.54 -0.14
CA VAL A 64 15.19 -13.24 -1.19
C VAL A 64 16.69 -13.09 -0.95
N SER A 65 17.15 -11.89 -0.60
CA SER A 65 18.55 -11.66 -0.22
C SER A 65 18.97 -12.56 0.95
N GLN A 66 18.10 -12.78 1.94
CA GLN A 66 18.40 -13.67 3.05
C GLN A 66 18.34 -15.15 2.71
N ILE A 67 17.45 -15.56 1.82
CA ILE A 67 17.44 -16.93 1.28
C ILE A 67 18.76 -17.19 0.54
N HIS A 68 19.29 -16.20 -0.18
CA HIS A 68 20.59 -16.32 -0.84
C HIS A 68 21.75 -16.41 0.18
N ASP A 69 21.72 -15.62 1.25
CA ASP A 69 22.79 -15.60 2.26
C ASP A 69 22.78 -16.81 3.21
N PHE A 70 21.59 -17.33 3.57
CA PHE A 70 21.41 -18.33 4.64
C PHE A 70 20.69 -19.62 4.16
N GLY A 71 20.32 -19.72 2.88
CA GLY A 71 19.55 -20.84 2.34
C GLY A 71 18.12 -20.92 2.90
N PHE A 72 17.53 -22.12 2.89
CA PHE A 72 16.18 -22.39 3.41
C PHE A 72 16.02 -22.23 4.95
N THR A 73 17.10 -21.87 5.66
CA THR A 73 17.04 -21.64 7.12
C THR A 73 16.45 -20.28 7.48
N ALA A 74 16.31 -19.37 6.52
CA ALA A 74 15.68 -18.07 6.73
C ALA A 74 14.19 -18.24 7.07
N PRO A 75 13.72 -17.76 8.24
CA PRO A 75 12.30 -17.90 8.60
C PRO A 75 11.44 -17.11 7.62
N ALA A 76 10.43 -17.79 7.05
CA ALA A 76 9.43 -17.18 6.17
C ALA A 76 8.53 -16.16 6.90
N SER A 77 8.42 -16.29 8.23
CA SER A 77 7.68 -15.33 9.04
C SER A 77 8.42 -13.99 9.08
N VAL A 78 7.81 -12.96 8.48
CA VAL A 78 8.30 -11.57 8.49
C VAL A 78 8.59 -11.06 9.91
N LEU A 79 7.77 -11.45 10.89
CA LEU A 79 7.92 -11.04 12.29
C LEU A 79 9.15 -11.65 12.97
N ARG A 80 9.57 -12.85 12.55
CA ARG A 80 10.81 -13.49 13.02
C ARG A 80 12.02 -13.01 12.22
N ASN A 81 11.79 -12.36 11.09
CA ASN A 81 12.82 -11.93 10.18
C ASN A 81 13.08 -10.42 10.29
N VAL A 82 14.07 -10.09 11.12
CA VAL A 82 14.43 -8.72 11.47
C VAL A 82 14.85 -7.90 10.25
N LYS A 83 15.60 -8.45 9.28
CA LYS A 83 16.02 -7.67 8.09
C LYS A 83 14.82 -7.36 7.19
N THR A 84 13.96 -8.35 6.92
CA THR A 84 12.72 -8.16 6.15
C THR A 84 11.82 -7.11 6.81
N MET A 85 11.58 -7.24 8.11
CA MET A 85 10.76 -6.28 8.86
C MET A 85 11.39 -4.88 8.88
N THR A 86 12.73 -4.76 8.97
CA THR A 86 13.44 -3.47 8.88
C THR A 86 13.27 -2.81 7.52
N ALA A 87 13.35 -3.60 6.44
CA ALA A 87 13.17 -3.09 5.08
C ALA A 87 11.75 -2.56 4.88
N MET A 88 10.75 -3.33 5.31
CA MET A 88 9.34 -2.92 5.26
C MET A 88 9.11 -1.65 6.11
N HIS A 89 9.62 -1.62 7.34
CA HIS A 89 9.52 -0.49 8.27
C HIS A 89 10.07 0.81 7.66
N ARG A 90 11.31 0.77 7.14
CA ARG A 90 11.95 1.93 6.50
C ARG A 90 11.16 2.39 5.29
N THR A 91 10.70 1.45 4.48
CA THR A 91 9.91 1.75 3.28
C THR A 91 8.63 2.48 3.63
N THR A 92 7.89 2.02 4.65
CA THR A 92 6.71 2.71 5.16
C THR A 92 7.05 4.11 5.69
N LEU A 93 8.09 4.26 6.51
CA LEU A 93 8.47 5.56 7.05
C LEU A 93 8.87 6.60 6.00
N TYR A 94 9.46 6.18 4.88
CA TYR A 94 9.88 7.11 3.83
C TYR A 94 8.80 7.35 2.78
N LEU A 95 8.09 6.31 2.34
CA LEU A 95 7.14 6.44 1.23
C LEU A 95 5.80 7.02 1.64
N THR A 96 5.31 6.71 2.84
CA THR A 96 4.04 7.28 3.33
C THR A 96 4.06 8.81 3.35
N PRO A 97 5.04 9.49 3.99
CA PRO A 97 5.08 10.96 3.95
C PRO A 97 5.37 11.49 2.54
N LEU A 98 6.18 10.81 1.73
CA LEU A 98 6.45 11.22 0.35
C LEU A 98 5.16 11.25 -0.48
N ILE A 99 4.34 10.19 -0.41
CA ILE A 99 3.07 10.10 -1.12
C ILE A 99 2.09 11.16 -0.62
N LEU A 100 1.99 11.37 0.69
CA LEU A 100 1.14 12.42 1.26
C LEU A 100 1.57 13.82 0.77
N VAL A 101 2.86 14.10 0.68
CA VAL A 101 3.38 15.36 0.11
C VAL A 101 3.04 15.47 -1.38
N CYS A 102 3.20 14.40 -2.16
CA CYS A 102 2.82 14.40 -3.56
C CYS A 102 1.32 14.66 -3.75
N GLN A 103 0.46 14.04 -2.93
CA GLN A 103 -0.99 14.31 -2.92
C GLN A 103 -1.30 15.77 -2.55
N ALA A 104 -0.69 16.26 -1.47
CA ALA A 104 -0.85 17.61 -0.97
C ALA A 104 -0.52 18.68 -2.03
N VAL A 105 0.56 18.47 -2.78
CA VAL A 105 1.01 19.37 -3.85
C VAL A 105 0.21 19.16 -5.16
N GLY A 106 -0.50 18.04 -5.31
CA GLY A 106 -1.21 17.68 -6.53
C GLY A 106 -0.29 17.12 -7.63
N PHE A 107 0.87 16.59 -7.24
CA PHE A 107 1.78 15.91 -8.16
C PHE A 107 1.21 14.55 -8.57
N GLN A 108 1.26 14.22 -9.86
CA GLN A 108 0.80 12.94 -10.38
C GLN A 108 1.85 11.84 -10.16
N TYR A 109 2.01 11.39 -8.91
CA TYR A 109 2.99 10.36 -8.53
C TYR A 109 2.60 8.94 -8.92
N ARG A 110 1.34 8.71 -9.30
CA ARG A 110 0.81 7.35 -9.48
C ARG A 110 1.39 6.63 -10.68
N ASP A 111 1.84 7.36 -11.70
CA ASP A 111 2.57 6.79 -12.84
C ASP A 111 3.78 5.99 -12.39
N PHE A 112 4.36 6.41 -11.27
CA PHE A 112 5.46 5.73 -10.60
C PHE A 112 5.02 4.73 -9.53
N ILE A 113 3.80 4.18 -9.55
CA ILE A 113 3.38 3.04 -8.66
C ILE A 113 3.33 1.71 -9.45
N PRO A 114 3.89 0.59 -8.97
CA PRO A 114 3.92 -0.66 -9.73
C PRO A 114 2.59 -1.43 -9.58
N ARG A 115 1.51 -0.84 -10.11
CA ARG A 115 0.14 -1.36 -10.04
C ARG A 115 -0.58 -1.18 -11.38
N PHE A 116 -1.39 -2.14 -11.80
CA PHE A 116 -2.32 -1.97 -12.92
C PHE A 116 -3.77 -2.04 -12.45
N ALA A 117 -4.57 -1.03 -12.81
CA ALA A 117 -6.02 -1.06 -12.71
C ALA A 117 -6.57 -1.85 -13.90
N HIS A 118 -7.29 -2.93 -13.62
CA HIS A 118 -8.00 -3.68 -14.66
C HIS A 118 -9.36 -3.03 -14.94
N GLU A 119 -9.92 -3.21 -16.15
CA GLU A 119 -11.24 -2.64 -16.50
C GLU A 119 -12.35 -2.99 -15.50
N ARG A 120 -12.34 -4.22 -14.95
CA ARG A 120 -13.27 -4.65 -13.91
C ARG A 120 -13.07 -3.89 -12.59
N GLU A 121 -11.82 -3.59 -12.26
CA GLU A 121 -11.50 -2.79 -11.07
C GLU A 121 -11.98 -1.34 -11.19
N LEU A 122 -12.06 -0.81 -12.41
CA LEU A 122 -12.56 0.54 -12.69
C LEU A 122 -14.09 0.67 -12.53
N ARG A 123 -14.81 -0.46 -12.59
CA ARG A 123 -16.29 -0.51 -12.42
C ARG A 123 -16.73 -0.64 -10.96
N ARG A 124 -15.80 -0.74 -10.01
CA ARG A 124 -16.10 -0.97 -8.59
C ARG A 124 -16.83 0.20 -7.96
N HIS A 125 -17.74 -0.13 -7.04
CA HIS A 125 -18.36 0.86 -6.17
C HIS A 125 -17.33 1.42 -5.19
N GLU A 126 -17.04 2.68 -5.42
CA GLU A 126 -15.98 3.45 -4.80
C GLU A 126 -16.10 3.54 -3.27
N GLU A 127 -17.29 3.83 -2.76
CA GLU A 127 -17.55 3.93 -1.31
C GLU A 127 -17.43 2.57 -0.61
N GLU A 128 -17.77 1.49 -1.30
CA GLU A 128 -17.65 0.13 -0.77
C GLU A 128 -16.18 -0.26 -0.63
N VAL A 129 -15.36 0.03 -1.64
CA VAL A 129 -13.90 -0.19 -1.59
C VAL A 129 -13.28 0.55 -0.41
N ARG A 130 -13.62 1.83 -0.21
CA ARG A 130 -13.12 2.60 0.93
C ARG A 130 -13.46 1.97 2.27
N LYS A 131 -14.72 1.55 2.46
CA LYS A 131 -15.14 0.88 3.71
C LYS A 131 -14.35 -0.39 4.00
N HIS A 132 -14.03 -1.17 2.97
CA HIS A 132 -13.18 -2.36 3.13
C HIS A 132 -11.73 -2.00 3.49
N VAL A 133 -11.16 -1.00 2.81
CA VAL A 133 -9.82 -0.50 3.13
C VAL A 133 -9.76 0.03 4.56
N ASP A 134 -10.74 0.84 4.97
CA ASP A 134 -10.88 1.34 6.33
C ASP A 134 -10.95 0.20 7.35
N ALA A 135 -11.80 -0.80 7.10
CA ALA A 135 -11.89 -1.98 7.96
C ALA A 135 -10.54 -2.72 8.06
N GLY A 136 -9.84 -2.87 6.94
CA GLY A 136 -8.48 -3.44 6.90
C GLY A 136 -7.46 -2.61 7.68
N MET A 137 -7.52 -1.28 7.57
CA MET A 137 -6.68 -0.35 8.32
C MET A 137 -6.94 -0.43 9.82
N TYR A 138 -8.20 -0.53 10.25
CA TYR A 138 -8.56 -0.69 11.66
C TYR A 138 -8.07 -2.02 12.23
N LEU A 139 -8.24 -3.13 11.49
CA LEU A 139 -7.70 -4.44 11.88
C LEU A 139 -6.17 -4.38 11.99
N GLY A 140 -5.51 -3.78 11.00
CA GLY A 140 -4.07 -3.53 11.01
C GLY A 140 -3.63 -2.68 12.20
N GLY A 141 -4.40 -1.65 12.55
CA GLY A 141 -4.17 -0.80 13.71
C GLY A 141 -4.30 -1.55 15.03
N GLY A 142 -5.28 -2.44 15.14
CA GLY A 142 -5.44 -3.34 16.27
C GLY A 142 -4.27 -4.30 16.43
N ILE A 143 -3.81 -4.91 15.33
CA ILE A 143 -2.62 -5.78 15.32
C ILE A 143 -1.38 -5.00 15.72
N TYR A 144 -1.20 -3.79 15.18
CA TYR A 144 -0.10 -2.89 15.55
C TYR A 144 -0.12 -2.56 17.05
N ALA A 145 -1.29 -2.19 17.59
CA ALA A 145 -1.44 -1.88 19.01
C ALA A 145 -1.13 -3.09 19.91
N LEU A 146 -1.60 -4.29 19.54
CA LEU A 146 -1.27 -5.53 20.23
C LEU A 146 0.24 -5.80 20.16
N ARG A 147 0.85 -5.64 18.98
CA ARG A 147 2.29 -5.83 18.76
C ARG A 147 3.13 -4.91 19.66
N MET A 148 2.72 -3.64 19.78
CA MET A 148 3.33 -2.68 20.70
C MET A 148 3.12 -3.06 22.16
N GLY A 149 1.91 -3.48 22.55
CA GLY A 149 1.58 -3.93 23.91
C GLY A 149 2.39 -5.14 24.36
N PHE A 150 2.60 -6.12 23.48
CA PHE A 150 3.42 -7.30 23.74
C PHE A 150 4.92 -7.11 23.45
N LYS A 151 5.34 -5.89 23.07
CA LYS A 151 6.74 -5.56 22.70
C LYS A 151 7.31 -6.44 21.58
N VAL A 152 6.47 -7.06 20.76
CA VAL A 152 6.89 -7.93 19.66
C VAL A 152 7.42 -7.04 18.54
N GLY A 153 8.72 -7.05 18.30
CA GLY A 153 9.33 -6.12 17.33
C GLY A 153 9.29 -4.66 17.79
N ALA A 154 9.42 -4.38 19.09
CA ALA A 154 9.39 -3.03 19.69
C ALA A 154 10.40 -2.02 19.10
N ARG A 155 11.43 -2.47 18.36
CA ARG A 155 12.33 -1.59 17.58
C ARG A 155 11.67 -1.03 16.31
N TYR A 156 10.53 -1.57 15.89
CA TYR A 156 9.84 -1.30 14.63
C TYR A 156 8.44 -0.74 14.89
N TRP A 157 8.36 0.58 14.95
CA TRP A 157 7.18 1.38 15.30
C TRP A 157 6.38 1.88 14.08
N ALA A 158 6.77 1.54 12.86
CA ALA A 158 6.03 1.98 11.69
C ALA A 158 4.69 1.21 11.65
N PRO A 159 3.60 1.87 11.22
CA PRO A 159 2.28 1.26 11.09
C PRO A 159 2.20 0.37 9.84
N ILE A 160 3.18 -0.53 9.67
CA ILE A 160 3.23 -1.51 8.57
C ILE A 160 1.94 -2.32 8.58
N ASP A 161 1.45 -2.70 9.76
CA ASP A 161 0.25 -3.50 9.91
C ASP A 161 -1.00 -2.75 9.40
N VAL A 162 -1.07 -1.42 9.59
CA VAL A 162 -2.15 -0.57 9.07
C VAL A 162 -2.07 -0.50 7.55
N VAL A 163 -0.88 -0.25 7.00
CA VAL A 163 -0.65 -0.17 5.56
C VAL A 163 -0.97 -1.50 4.88
N MET A 164 -0.42 -2.60 5.40
CA MET A 164 -0.66 -3.92 4.86
C MET A 164 -2.12 -4.36 5.08
N GLY A 165 -2.74 -4.02 6.20
CA GLY A 165 -4.14 -4.34 6.49
C GLY A 165 -5.10 -3.70 5.49
N GLY A 166 -4.98 -2.38 5.26
CA GLY A 166 -5.80 -1.68 4.27
C GLY A 166 -5.56 -2.17 2.84
N ALA A 167 -4.29 -2.38 2.47
CA ALA A 167 -3.94 -2.86 1.14
C ALA A 167 -4.37 -4.31 0.87
N LEU A 168 -4.30 -5.18 1.88
CA LEU A 168 -4.81 -6.55 1.79
C LEU A 168 -6.33 -6.55 1.64
N ALA A 169 -7.05 -5.68 2.33
CA ALA A 169 -8.50 -5.58 2.17
C ALA A 169 -8.89 -5.16 0.75
N ASP A 170 -8.20 -4.18 0.15
CA ASP A 170 -8.41 -3.84 -1.26
C ASP A 170 -8.02 -5.01 -2.19
N LEU A 171 -6.91 -5.70 -1.94
CA LEU A 171 -6.51 -6.86 -2.75
C LEU A 171 -7.54 -7.99 -2.67
N LEU A 172 -8.03 -8.33 -1.48
CA LEU A 172 -9.06 -9.35 -1.27
C LEU A 172 -10.35 -8.99 -1.99
N GLN A 173 -10.76 -7.72 -1.96
CA GLN A 173 -11.94 -7.26 -2.69
C GLN A 173 -11.75 -7.38 -4.21
N ARG A 174 -10.56 -7.07 -4.74
CA ARG A 174 -10.25 -7.27 -6.17
C ARG A 174 -10.34 -8.73 -6.56
N GLU A 175 -9.73 -9.60 -5.77
CA GLU A 175 -9.77 -11.05 -6.03
C GLU A 175 -11.19 -11.61 -5.90
N TYR A 176 -11.98 -11.11 -4.93
CA TYR A 176 -13.40 -11.45 -4.80
C TYR A 176 -14.17 -11.12 -6.09
N ILE A 177 -14.02 -9.90 -6.62
CA ILE A 177 -14.72 -9.46 -7.83
C ILE A 177 -14.24 -10.23 -9.06
N LYS A 178 -12.93 -10.49 -9.18
CA LYS A 178 -12.38 -11.35 -10.23
C LYS A 178 -12.99 -12.74 -10.21
N ALA A 179 -13.15 -13.33 -9.02
CA ALA A 179 -13.66 -14.68 -8.83
C ALA A 179 -15.18 -14.78 -9.05
N HIS A 180 -15.95 -13.75 -8.69
CA HIS A 180 -17.42 -13.79 -8.72
C HIS A 180 -18.05 -13.16 -9.98
N GLY A 181 -17.24 -12.63 -10.90
CA GLY A 181 -17.68 -12.35 -12.27
C GLY A 181 -18.72 -11.24 -12.42
N PHE A 182 -18.78 -10.29 -11.48
CA PHE A 182 -19.56 -9.06 -11.64
C PHE A 182 -18.90 -8.09 -12.64
#